data_AF-A0A261F123-F1
#
_entry.id   AF-A0A261F123-F1
#
_cell.length_a   1.000
_cell.length_b   1.000
_cell.length_c   1.000
_cell.angle_alpha   90.00
_cell.angle_beta   90.00
_cell.angle_gamma   90.00
#
_symmetry.space_group_name_H-M   'P 1'
#
loop_
_entity.id
_entity.type
_entity.pdbx_description
1 polymer ?
#
loop_
_entity_poly.entity_id
_entity_poly.type
_entity_poly.pdbx_seq_one_letter_code
_entity_poly.pdbx_strand_id
1 'polypeptide(L)'
;MAGEDDGMQDRLDMTPDWQLKREIGLLKLLAKRIDMELKPRIHAWEARPDHGQGMTEDISGAGGGTVGTIAIGRDQPDRLEVTDPVAFGGWLAAHQVTMLGGMPAAVKRWVPESEAMSQDFLARLVRNAGGELPPGVEVRRGRAATVTVRLERGVVTRAWTAQGIRDAVRLIMPPADPAGTAHDNDHDTNEGDVEQ
;
A
#
# COMPACT_ATOMS: atom_id res chain seq x y z
N MET A 1 14.31 12.02 -11.91
CA MET A 1 14.00 11.71 -10.49
C MET A 1 14.27 10.23 -10.28
N ALA A 2 15.53 9.85 -10.06
CA ALA A 2 15.97 8.45 -10.03
C ALA A 2 17.21 8.23 -9.14
N GLY A 3 17.43 9.10 -8.14
CA GLY A 3 18.64 9.08 -7.29
C GLY A 3 18.38 8.91 -5.79
N GLU A 4 17.12 8.93 -5.35
CA GLU A 4 16.76 8.73 -3.92
C GLU A 4 16.43 7.27 -3.57
N ASP A 5 15.91 6.47 -4.51
CA ASP A 5 15.53 5.07 -4.26
C ASP A 5 16.76 4.15 -4.05
N ASP A 6 17.80 4.27 -4.89
CA ASP A 6 19.03 3.45 -4.79
C ASP A 6 19.70 3.60 -3.41
N GLY A 7 19.88 4.84 -2.96
CA GLY A 7 20.49 5.13 -1.65
C GLY A 7 19.64 4.69 -0.46
N MET A 8 18.33 4.52 -0.61
CA MET A 8 17.47 3.92 0.42
C MET A 8 17.62 2.40 0.43
N GLN A 9 17.67 1.77 -0.75
CA GLN A 9 17.80 0.32 -0.90
C GLN A 9 19.16 -0.18 -0.38
N ASP A 10 20.27 0.44 -0.77
CA ASP A 10 21.62 0.13 -0.27
C ASP A 10 21.71 0.25 1.26
N ARG A 11 21.07 1.28 1.84
CA ARG A 11 21.07 1.50 3.29
C ARG A 11 20.25 0.44 4.03
N LEU A 12 19.18 -0.08 3.43
CA LEU A 12 18.38 -1.18 3.98
C LEU A 12 19.16 -2.51 3.92
N ASP A 13 19.85 -2.78 2.82
CA ASP A 13 20.66 -4.00 2.64
C ASP A 13 21.90 -4.03 3.57
N MET A 14 22.41 -2.87 3.97
CA MET A 14 23.45 -2.73 5.00
C MET A 14 22.92 -2.71 6.45
N THR A 15 21.60 -2.65 6.68
CA THR A 15 21.03 -2.51 8.04
C THR A 15 20.88 -3.87 8.75
N PRO A 16 21.44 -4.06 9.96
CA PRO A 16 21.29 -5.30 10.70
C PRO A 16 19.83 -5.68 11.04
N ASP A 17 19.54 -6.97 10.97
CA ASP A 17 18.22 -7.59 11.18
C ASP A 17 17.45 -7.10 12.44
N TRP A 18 18.16 -6.85 13.54
CA TRP A 18 17.58 -6.35 14.79
C TRP A 18 17.20 -4.87 14.74
N GLN A 19 17.98 -4.08 13.99
CA GLN A 19 17.74 -2.65 13.78
C GLN A 19 16.55 -2.47 12.84
N LEU A 20 16.53 -3.22 11.72
CA LEU A 20 15.40 -3.21 10.78
C LEU A 20 14.07 -3.57 11.48
N LYS A 21 14.06 -4.58 12.36
CA LYS A 21 12.88 -4.94 13.17
C LYS A 21 12.46 -3.82 14.14
N ARG A 22 13.41 -3.10 14.75
CA ARG A 22 13.12 -1.93 15.62
C ARG A 22 12.51 -0.79 14.81
N GLU A 23 13.09 -0.46 13.66
CA GLU A 23 12.64 0.63 12.77
C GLU A 23 11.24 0.35 12.23
N ILE A 24 10.98 -0.86 11.73
CA ILE A 24 9.64 -1.33 11.34
C ILE A 24 8.64 -1.19 12.49
N GLY A 25 9.04 -1.57 13.71
CA GLY A 25 8.21 -1.43 14.92
C GLY A 25 7.85 0.03 15.23
N LEU A 26 8.83 0.93 15.17
CA LEU A 26 8.65 2.38 15.41
C LEU A 26 7.75 3.02 14.33
N LEU A 27 7.99 2.74 13.06
CA LEU A 27 7.17 3.26 11.96
C LEU A 27 5.72 2.75 12.04
N LYS A 28 5.52 1.45 12.37
CA LYS A 28 4.17 0.89 12.54
C LYS A 28 3.44 1.48 13.74
N LEU A 29 4.17 1.80 14.82
CA LEU A 29 3.64 2.47 16.00
C LEU A 29 3.19 3.90 15.67
N LEU A 30 4.04 4.66 14.97
CA LEU A 30 3.74 6.02 14.53
C LEU A 30 2.54 6.04 13.59
N ALA A 31 2.51 5.22 12.54
CA ALA A 31 1.39 5.12 11.60
C ALA A 31 0.07 4.82 12.33
N LYS A 32 0.07 3.85 13.27
CA LYS A 32 -1.13 3.52 14.04
C LYS A 32 -1.55 4.64 15.01
N ARG A 33 -0.61 5.45 15.53
CA ARG A 33 -0.94 6.64 16.33
C ARG A 33 -1.53 7.76 15.48
N ILE A 34 -0.96 7.98 14.28
CA ILE A 34 -1.50 8.91 13.28
C ILE A 34 -2.93 8.49 12.92
N ASP A 35 -3.18 7.22 12.57
CA ASP A 35 -4.53 6.71 12.29
C ASP A 35 -5.53 6.98 13.41
N MET A 36 -5.12 6.81 14.67
CA MET A 36 -5.98 7.04 15.85
C MET A 36 -6.33 8.51 16.07
N GLU A 37 -5.48 9.45 15.64
CA GLU A 37 -5.73 10.89 15.73
C GLU A 37 -6.40 11.45 14.46
N LEU A 38 -6.05 10.89 13.30
CA LEU A 38 -6.55 11.31 12.00
C LEU A 38 -8.01 10.92 11.79
N LYS A 39 -8.40 9.68 12.09
CA LYS A 39 -9.79 9.21 11.88
C LYS A 39 -10.84 10.04 12.61
N PRO A 40 -10.70 10.36 13.93
CA PRO A 40 -11.65 11.24 14.60
C PRO A 40 -11.69 12.66 14.02
N ARG A 41 -10.56 13.18 13.50
CA ARG A 41 -10.51 14.51 12.86
C ARG A 41 -11.17 14.52 11.48
N ILE A 42 -10.97 13.47 10.68
CA ILE A 42 -11.70 13.29 9.42
C ILE A 42 -13.20 13.23 9.70
N HIS A 43 -13.67 12.40 10.63
CA HIS A 43 -15.10 12.32 10.97
C HIS A 43 -15.65 13.63 11.57
N ALA A 44 -14.87 14.36 12.37
CA ALA A 44 -15.29 15.65 12.91
C ALA A 44 -15.31 16.79 11.87
N TRP A 45 -14.53 16.66 10.79
CA TRP A 45 -14.62 17.54 9.62
C TRP A 45 -15.81 17.13 8.73
N GLU A 46 -15.98 15.84 8.45
CA GLU A 46 -17.11 15.27 7.70
C GLU A 46 -18.48 15.61 8.32
N ALA A 47 -18.60 15.56 9.65
CA ALA A 47 -19.85 15.79 10.39
C ALA A 47 -20.21 17.28 10.59
N ARG A 48 -19.57 18.22 9.89
CA ARG A 48 -19.90 19.65 10.02
C ARG A 48 -21.21 19.99 9.29
N PRO A 49 -22.05 20.93 9.79
CA PRO A 49 -23.38 21.19 9.23
C PRO A 49 -23.39 21.79 7.81
N ASP A 50 -22.29 22.44 7.44
CA ASP A 50 -22.02 23.07 6.15
C ASP A 50 -21.37 22.13 5.14
N HIS A 51 -21.01 20.91 5.56
CA HIS A 51 -20.32 19.94 4.72
C HIS A 51 -21.29 18.93 4.09
N GLY A 52 -21.03 18.55 2.84
CA GLY A 52 -21.94 17.69 2.06
C GLY A 52 -21.23 16.86 0.99
N GLN A 53 -21.97 15.91 0.42
CA GLN A 53 -21.43 14.97 -0.58
C GLN A 53 -20.87 15.69 -1.82
N GLY A 54 -19.69 15.26 -2.26
CA GLY A 54 -18.98 15.86 -3.39
C GLY A 54 -18.26 17.19 -3.06
N MET A 55 -18.24 17.61 -1.79
CA MET A 55 -17.42 18.74 -1.33
C MET A 55 -15.92 18.42 -1.44
N THR A 56 -15.10 19.44 -1.72
CA THR A 56 -13.63 19.35 -1.73
C THR A 56 -13.06 20.67 -1.24
N GLU A 57 -12.09 20.63 -0.34
CA GLU A 57 -11.38 21.78 0.23
C GLU A 57 -9.86 21.59 0.16
N ASP A 58 -9.12 22.69 0.16
CA ASP A 58 -7.66 22.71 0.27
C ASP A 58 -7.21 22.47 1.72
N ILE A 59 -6.18 21.65 1.89
CA ILE A 59 -5.47 21.49 3.16
C ILE A 59 -4.28 22.45 3.17
N SER A 60 -4.28 23.44 4.06
CA SER A 60 -3.14 24.36 4.24
C SER A 60 -2.05 23.75 5.11
N GLY A 61 -0.79 23.86 4.69
CA GLY A 61 0.39 23.52 5.48
C GLY A 61 0.79 24.63 6.45
N ALA A 62 1.72 24.32 7.36
CA ALA A 62 2.20 25.26 8.39
C ALA A 62 2.85 26.55 7.84
N GLY A 63 3.27 26.54 6.57
CA GLY A 63 3.80 27.71 5.85
C GLY A 63 2.74 28.51 5.07
N GLY A 64 1.44 28.22 5.21
CA GLY A 64 0.35 28.94 4.55
C GLY A 64 0.05 28.53 3.10
N GLY A 65 0.88 27.69 2.47
CA GLY A 65 0.59 27.11 1.15
C GLY A 65 -0.26 25.83 1.23
N THR A 66 -1.06 25.55 0.20
CA THR A 66 -1.81 24.29 0.05
C THR A 66 -0.84 23.10 -0.05
N VAL A 67 -1.08 22.06 0.75
CA VAL A 67 -0.30 20.80 0.78
C VAL A 67 -1.08 19.57 0.31
N GLY A 68 -2.36 19.72 0.00
CA GLY A 68 -3.25 18.66 -0.50
C GLY A 68 -4.70 19.10 -0.49
N THR A 69 -5.62 18.16 -0.71
CA THR A 69 -7.07 18.40 -0.62
C THR A 69 -7.75 17.35 0.28
N ILE A 70 -8.87 17.72 0.87
CA ILE A 70 -9.79 16.84 1.59
C ILE A 70 -11.15 16.88 0.90
N ALA A 71 -11.80 15.73 0.74
CA ALA A 71 -13.05 15.63 -0.02
C ALA A 71 -14.03 14.64 0.60
N ILE A 72 -15.31 14.94 0.51
CA ILE A 72 -16.40 14.00 0.84
C ILE A 72 -16.81 13.30 -0.46
N GLY A 73 -16.70 11.98 -0.48
CA GLY A 73 -17.21 11.18 -1.60
C GLY A 73 -18.69 11.41 -1.84
N ARG A 74 -19.14 11.24 -3.09
CA ARG A 74 -20.58 11.08 -3.35
C ARG A 74 -21.00 9.69 -2.92
N ASP A 75 -22.23 9.53 -2.45
CA ASP A 75 -22.81 8.20 -2.26
C ASP A 75 -22.74 7.42 -3.57
N GLN A 76 -22.33 6.18 -3.46
CA GLN A 76 -22.51 5.20 -4.51
C GLN A 76 -23.80 4.45 -4.18
N PRO A 77 -24.78 4.36 -5.10
CA PRO A 77 -25.97 3.58 -4.85
C PRO A 77 -25.60 2.12 -4.60
N ASP A 78 -26.39 1.43 -3.76
CA ASP A 78 -26.16 0.02 -3.42
C ASP A 78 -25.96 -0.84 -4.67
N ARG A 79 -24.73 -1.37 -4.83
CA ARG A 79 -24.36 -2.22 -5.95
C ARG A 79 -24.62 -3.69 -5.60
N LEU A 80 -25.68 -4.24 -6.15
CA LEU A 80 -25.93 -5.68 -6.08
C LEU A 80 -24.85 -6.44 -6.88
N GLU A 81 -24.16 -7.36 -6.20
CA GLU A 81 -23.11 -8.21 -6.78
C GLU A 81 -23.45 -9.69 -6.59
N VAL A 82 -23.32 -10.49 -7.65
CA VAL A 82 -23.58 -11.93 -7.60
C VAL A 82 -22.32 -12.64 -7.09
N THR A 83 -22.31 -12.99 -5.81
CA THR A 83 -21.18 -13.65 -5.14
C THR A 83 -21.08 -15.14 -5.44
N ASP A 84 -22.20 -15.80 -5.76
CA ASP A 84 -22.26 -17.18 -6.25
C ASP A 84 -23.05 -17.26 -7.57
N PRO A 85 -22.35 -17.21 -8.72
CA PRO A 85 -22.99 -17.32 -10.03
C PRO A 85 -23.67 -18.67 -10.30
N VAL A 86 -23.25 -19.74 -9.63
CA VAL A 86 -23.80 -21.10 -9.84
C VAL A 86 -25.13 -21.24 -9.11
N ALA A 87 -25.17 -20.89 -7.82
CA ALA A 87 -26.41 -20.87 -7.06
C ALA A 87 -27.43 -19.88 -7.64
N PHE A 88 -26.98 -18.67 -8.03
CA PHE A 88 -27.85 -17.69 -8.66
C PHE A 88 -28.37 -18.15 -10.04
N GLY A 89 -27.53 -18.77 -10.86
CA GLY A 89 -27.94 -19.39 -12.13
C GLY A 89 -28.96 -20.52 -11.93
N GLY A 90 -28.79 -21.34 -10.89
CA GLY A 90 -29.76 -22.37 -10.50
C GLY A 90 -31.11 -21.77 -10.08
N TRP A 91 -31.10 -20.69 -9.28
CA TRP A 91 -32.31 -19.96 -8.89
C TRP A 91 -33.04 -19.36 -10.10
N LEU A 92 -32.32 -18.70 -11.01
CA LEU A 92 -32.88 -18.12 -12.24
C LEU A 92 -33.53 -19.19 -13.13
N ALA A 93 -32.90 -20.36 -13.26
CA ALA A 93 -33.44 -21.48 -14.02
C ALA A 93 -34.71 -22.05 -13.38
N ALA A 94 -34.75 -22.20 -12.05
CA ALA A 94 -35.91 -22.69 -11.32
C ALA A 94 -37.13 -21.73 -11.41
N HIS A 95 -36.88 -20.42 -11.45
CA HIS A 95 -37.92 -19.39 -11.55
C HIS A 95 -38.23 -18.96 -13.00
N GLN A 96 -37.67 -19.66 -14.00
CA GLN A 96 -37.88 -19.41 -15.43
C GLN A 96 -37.65 -17.95 -15.86
N VAL A 97 -36.71 -17.26 -15.20
CA VAL A 97 -36.45 -15.84 -15.44
C VAL A 97 -35.88 -15.63 -16.84
N THR A 98 -36.39 -14.63 -17.54
CA THR A 98 -35.91 -14.23 -18.87
C THR A 98 -35.26 -12.84 -18.82
N MET A 99 -34.27 -12.64 -19.68
CA MET A 99 -33.67 -11.33 -19.93
C MET A 99 -34.57 -10.50 -20.85
N LEU A 100 -34.32 -9.20 -20.92
CA LEU A 100 -34.95 -8.32 -21.91
C LEU A 100 -34.72 -8.89 -23.32
N GLY A 101 -35.80 -9.10 -24.07
CA GLY A 101 -35.76 -9.83 -25.36
C GLY A 101 -36.18 -11.31 -25.28
N GLY A 102 -36.57 -11.82 -24.10
CA GLY A 102 -37.19 -13.15 -23.94
C GLY A 102 -36.21 -14.33 -23.87
N MET A 103 -34.91 -14.07 -23.93
CA MET A 103 -33.88 -15.11 -23.77
C MET A 103 -33.81 -15.61 -22.32
N PRO A 104 -33.59 -16.92 -22.06
CA PRO A 104 -33.43 -17.42 -20.69
C PRO A 104 -32.27 -16.73 -19.95
N ALA A 105 -32.49 -16.33 -18.69
CA ALA A 105 -31.47 -15.68 -17.86
C ALA A 105 -30.41 -16.66 -17.30
N ALA A 106 -30.59 -17.97 -17.51
CA ALA A 106 -29.66 -19.03 -17.11
C ALA A 106 -29.37 -19.98 -18.26
N VAL A 107 -28.15 -20.51 -18.31
CA VAL A 107 -27.68 -21.46 -19.34
C VAL A 107 -26.97 -22.65 -18.69
N LYS A 108 -27.15 -23.85 -19.26
CA LYS A 108 -26.40 -25.04 -18.85
C LYS A 108 -24.96 -24.94 -19.36
N ARG A 109 -23.98 -25.17 -18.49
CA ARG A 109 -22.55 -25.19 -18.81
C ARG A 109 -21.85 -26.32 -18.07
N TRP A 110 -20.78 -26.84 -18.64
CA TRP A 110 -19.85 -27.72 -17.93
C TRP A 110 -18.94 -26.85 -17.05
N VAL A 111 -18.90 -27.16 -15.75
CA VAL A 111 -18.05 -26.50 -14.74
C VAL A 111 -17.22 -27.61 -14.08
N PRO A 112 -15.90 -27.44 -13.91
CA PRO A 112 -15.07 -28.43 -13.24
C PRO A 112 -15.46 -28.55 -11.76
N GLU A 113 -15.44 -29.77 -11.24
CA GLU A 113 -15.61 -30.03 -9.82
C GLU A 113 -14.49 -29.40 -8.98
N SER A 114 -14.82 -29.05 -7.73
CA SER A 114 -13.88 -28.35 -6.82
C SER A 114 -12.54 -29.10 -6.63
N GLU A 115 -12.57 -30.42 -6.55
CA GLU A 115 -11.38 -31.27 -6.46
C GLU A 115 -10.52 -31.20 -7.73
N ALA A 116 -11.14 -31.12 -8.92
CA ALA A 116 -10.45 -30.99 -10.20
C ALA A 116 -9.77 -29.62 -10.39
N MET A 117 -10.17 -28.62 -9.60
CA MET A 117 -9.51 -27.30 -9.53
C MET A 117 -8.39 -27.24 -8.47
N SER A 118 -8.15 -28.31 -7.71
CA SER A 118 -7.10 -28.34 -6.68
C SER A 118 -5.70 -28.29 -7.30
N GLN A 119 -4.75 -27.69 -6.59
CA GLN A 119 -3.36 -27.60 -7.05
C GLN A 119 -2.72 -28.97 -7.25
N ASP A 120 -3.02 -29.94 -6.37
CA ASP A 120 -2.52 -31.32 -6.50
C ASP A 120 -3.08 -32.03 -7.72
N PHE A 121 -4.37 -31.84 -8.03
CA PHE A 121 -4.98 -32.42 -9.24
C PHE A 121 -4.37 -31.80 -10.50
N LEU A 122 -4.30 -30.46 -10.57
CA LEU A 122 -3.70 -29.74 -11.70
C LEU A 122 -2.22 -30.10 -11.90
N ALA A 123 -1.43 -30.20 -10.84
CA ALA A 123 -0.01 -30.58 -10.89
C ALA A 123 0.22 -32.06 -11.25
N ARG A 124 -0.77 -32.94 -11.05
CA ARG A 124 -0.76 -34.31 -11.58
C ARG A 124 -1.16 -34.33 -13.05
N LEU A 125 -2.22 -33.59 -13.42
CA LEU A 125 -2.74 -33.50 -14.78
C LEU A 125 -1.66 -32.97 -15.75
N VAL A 126 -1.05 -31.82 -15.45
CA VAL A 126 0.00 -31.20 -16.29
C VAL A 126 1.23 -32.12 -16.42
N ARG A 127 1.61 -32.82 -15.35
CA ARG A 127 2.71 -33.79 -15.37
C ARG A 127 2.42 -34.98 -16.27
N ASN A 128 1.20 -35.51 -16.20
CA ASN A 128 0.75 -36.62 -17.04
C ASN A 128 0.60 -36.19 -18.52
N ALA A 129 0.30 -34.91 -18.77
CA ALA A 129 0.27 -34.29 -20.09
C ALA A 129 1.66 -33.81 -20.59
N GLY A 130 2.76 -34.33 -20.03
CA GLY A 130 4.12 -34.00 -20.49
C GLY A 130 4.56 -32.55 -20.25
N GLY A 131 3.85 -31.79 -19.43
CA GLY A 131 4.06 -30.36 -19.19
C GLY A 131 3.09 -29.44 -19.93
N GLU A 132 2.20 -29.97 -20.78
CA GLU A 132 1.18 -29.16 -21.46
C GLU A 132 0.10 -28.68 -20.48
N LEU A 133 -0.30 -27.41 -20.61
CA LEU A 133 -1.38 -26.80 -19.83
C LEU A 133 -2.73 -27.01 -20.55
N PRO A 134 -3.75 -27.56 -19.87
CA PRO A 134 -5.10 -27.65 -20.45
C PRO A 134 -5.68 -26.26 -20.76
N PRO A 135 -6.52 -26.13 -21.81
CA PRO A 135 -7.22 -24.89 -22.10
C PRO A 135 -7.99 -24.36 -20.89
N GLY A 136 -7.78 -23.09 -20.54
CA GLY A 136 -8.38 -22.45 -19.36
C GLY A 136 -7.59 -22.59 -18.06
N VAL A 137 -6.44 -23.29 -18.04
CA VAL A 137 -5.54 -23.38 -16.89
C VAL A 137 -4.34 -22.44 -17.08
N GLU A 138 -4.19 -21.44 -16.22
CA GLU A 138 -3.08 -20.48 -16.23
C GLU A 138 -2.09 -20.73 -15.08
N VAL A 139 -0.79 -20.71 -15.35
CA VAL A 139 0.24 -20.64 -14.30
C VAL A 139 0.38 -19.20 -13.82
N ARG A 140 -0.26 -18.89 -12.69
CA ARG A 140 -0.03 -17.62 -11.99
C ARG A 140 1.18 -17.76 -11.09
N ARG A 141 2.21 -16.93 -11.33
CA ARG A 141 3.39 -16.84 -10.45
C ARG A 141 2.91 -16.50 -9.03
N GLY A 142 3.47 -17.19 -8.04
CA GLY A 142 3.18 -16.90 -6.62
C GLY A 142 3.49 -15.44 -6.31
N ARG A 143 2.57 -14.78 -5.59
CA ARG A 143 2.82 -13.42 -5.08
C ARG A 143 3.94 -13.49 -4.05
N ALA A 144 4.81 -12.48 -4.03
CA ALA A 144 5.85 -12.37 -3.00
C ALA A 144 5.23 -12.40 -1.59
N ALA A 145 5.92 -13.05 -0.65
CA ALA A 145 5.39 -13.26 0.70
C ALA A 145 5.16 -11.92 1.43
N THR A 146 3.92 -11.66 1.86
CA THR A 146 3.58 -10.43 2.58
C THR A 146 3.96 -10.52 4.05
N VAL A 147 4.97 -9.76 4.49
CA VAL A 147 5.33 -9.62 5.90
C VAL A 147 4.26 -8.81 6.64
N THR A 148 3.55 -9.45 7.59
CA THR A 148 2.49 -8.80 8.36
C THR A 148 2.96 -8.44 9.77
N VAL A 149 3.16 -7.14 10.02
CA VAL A 149 3.56 -6.62 11.35
C VAL A 149 2.32 -6.38 12.22
N ARG A 150 2.22 -7.11 13.33
CA ARG A 150 1.17 -6.92 14.35
C ARG A 150 1.77 -6.35 15.63
N LEU A 151 1.21 -5.23 16.10
CA LEU A 151 1.54 -4.64 17.40
C LEU A 151 0.56 -5.14 18.46
N GLU A 152 1.06 -5.43 19.67
CA GLU A 152 0.23 -5.85 20.80
C GLU A 152 -0.81 -4.79 21.22
N ARG A 153 -1.87 -5.26 21.90
CA ARG A 153 -2.96 -4.39 22.37
C ARG A 153 -2.47 -3.41 23.44
N GLY A 154 -2.84 -2.14 23.29
CA GLY A 154 -2.48 -1.09 24.25
C GLY A 154 -1.01 -0.65 24.24
N VAL A 155 -0.18 -1.10 23.30
CA VAL A 155 1.20 -0.58 23.14
C VAL A 155 1.19 0.86 22.64
N VAL A 156 0.31 1.20 21.68
CA VAL A 156 0.18 2.57 21.13
C VAL A 156 -0.05 3.63 22.21
N THR A 157 -0.89 3.31 23.20
CA THR A 157 -1.22 4.20 24.31
C THR A 157 -0.09 4.31 25.33
N ARG A 158 0.77 3.28 25.46
CA ARG A 158 1.85 3.21 26.47
C ARG A 158 3.22 3.66 25.94
N ALA A 159 3.49 3.50 24.65
CA ALA A 159 4.81 3.71 24.05
C ALA A 159 5.05 5.13 23.50
N TRP A 160 4.08 6.05 23.64
CA TRP A 160 4.20 7.43 23.17
C TRP A 160 5.07 8.29 24.11
N THR A 161 6.37 7.98 24.13
CA THR A 161 7.39 8.73 24.86
C THR A 161 8.05 9.78 23.95
N ALA A 162 8.55 10.87 24.55
CA ALA A 162 9.31 11.89 23.83
C ALA A 162 10.60 11.37 23.17
N GLN A 163 11.05 10.16 23.52
CA GLN A 163 12.15 9.49 22.82
C GLN A 163 11.67 8.74 21.58
N GLY A 164 10.60 7.94 21.68
CA GLY A 164 10.04 7.20 20.53
C GLY A 164 9.59 8.11 19.39
N ILE A 165 9.08 9.30 19.72
CA ILE A 165 8.75 10.34 18.72
C ILE A 165 10.02 10.86 18.03
N ARG A 166 11.08 11.18 18.79
CA ARG A 166 12.35 11.68 18.23
C ARG A 166 13.06 10.61 17.39
N ASP A 167 13.04 9.35 17.80
CA ASP A 167 13.59 8.23 17.04
C ASP A 167 12.84 8.07 15.70
N ALA A 168 11.51 8.09 15.70
CA ALA A 168 10.71 7.98 14.49
C ALA A 168 10.84 9.20 13.56
N VAL A 169 10.92 10.42 14.11
CA VAL A 169 11.15 11.65 13.34
C VAL A 169 12.54 11.62 12.69
N ARG A 170 13.60 11.21 13.39
CA ARG A 170 14.96 11.07 12.83
C ARG A 170 15.06 10.00 11.74
N LEU A 171 14.23 8.96 11.80
CA LEU A 171 14.19 7.90 10.80
C LEU A 171 13.52 8.37 9.49
N ILE A 172 12.50 9.24 9.59
CA ILE A 172 11.74 9.78 8.45
C ILE A 172 12.41 11.04 7.87
N MET A 173 12.96 11.88 8.73
CA MET A 173 13.74 13.07 8.39
C MET A 173 15.13 12.92 9.03
N PRO A 174 16.07 12.23 8.36
CA PRO A 174 17.47 12.29 8.76
C PRO A 174 17.94 13.76 8.73
N PRO A 175 18.89 14.16 9.60
CA PRO A 175 19.48 15.49 9.51
C PRO A 175 20.12 15.66 8.13
N ALA A 176 19.91 16.81 7.48
CA ALA A 176 20.64 17.15 6.27
C ALA A 176 22.14 17.20 6.61
N ASP A 177 22.96 16.48 5.83
CA ASP A 177 24.40 16.39 6.07
C ASP A 177 25.06 17.78 6.03
N PRO A 178 25.71 18.23 7.12
CA PRO A 178 26.48 19.48 7.12
C PRO A 178 27.87 19.26 6.51
N ALA A 179 27.94 18.64 5.33
CA ALA A 179 29.17 18.19 4.68
C ALA A 179 29.17 18.45 3.16
N GLY A 180 29.02 19.73 2.79
CA GLY A 180 29.31 20.25 1.46
C GLY A 180 29.87 21.67 1.60
N THR A 181 31.00 21.94 0.92
CA THR A 181 31.93 23.07 1.17
C THR A 181 32.72 22.94 2.49
N ALA A 182 34.05 23.08 2.54
CA ALA A 182 35.03 23.24 1.45
C ALA A 182 36.26 22.38 1.73
N HIS A 183 36.82 21.78 0.68
CA HIS A 183 38.16 21.22 0.70
C HIS A 183 38.93 21.90 -0.44
N ASP A 184 39.27 23.17 -0.26
CA ASP A 184 40.15 23.89 -1.18
C ASP A 184 41.56 23.33 -1.03
N ASN A 185 41.95 22.57 -2.04
CA ASN A 185 43.32 22.15 -2.28
C ASN A 185 43.94 23.15 -3.26
N ASP A 186 44.29 24.34 -2.79
CA ASP A 186 45.15 25.24 -3.55
C ASP A 186 46.62 24.84 -3.34
N HIS A 187 47.10 24.06 -4.31
CA HIS A 187 48.50 23.91 -4.64
C HIS A 187 48.83 24.81 -5.85
N ASP A 188 50.10 25.18 -5.99
CA ASP A 188 50.63 26.23 -6.88
C ASP A 188 50.24 27.67 -6.47
N THR A 189 51.12 28.68 -6.57
CA THR A 189 52.41 28.74 -7.27
C THR A 189 53.45 29.53 -6.46
N ASN A 190 54.72 29.14 -6.55
CA ASN A 190 55.85 29.99 -6.14
C ASN A 190 56.49 30.62 -7.38
N GLU A 191 56.38 31.94 -7.54
CA GLU A 191 57.21 32.74 -8.43
C GLU A 191 57.27 34.20 -7.92
N GLY A 192 58.37 34.89 -8.24
CA GLY A 192 58.84 36.14 -7.63
C GLY A 192 57.98 37.40 -7.85
N ASP A 193 58.47 38.60 -7.55
CA ASP A 193 59.85 39.04 -7.28
C ASP A 193 59.79 40.48 -6.70
N VAL A 194 60.94 41.12 -6.39
CA VAL A 194 61.10 42.61 -6.32
C VAL A 194 60.33 43.34 -5.17
N GLU A 195 60.86 44.29 -4.38
CA GLU A 195 62.15 44.99 -4.21
C GLU A 195 62.22 45.40 -2.69
N GLN A 196 63.18 46.15 -2.11
CA GLN A 196 64.26 47.02 -2.62
C GLN A 196 65.47 46.99 -1.66
#